data_AF-A0A9D4PKV9-F1
#
_entry.id   AF-A0A9D4PKV9-F1
#
_cell.length_a   1.000
_cell.length_b   1.000
_cell.length_c   1.000
_cell.angle_alpha   90.00
_cell.angle_beta   90.00
_cell.angle_gamma   90.00
#
_symmetry.space_group_name_H-M   'P 1'
#
loop_
_entity.id
_entity.type
_entity.pdbx_description
1 polymer ?
#
loop_
_entity_poly.entity_id
_entity_poly.type
_entity_poly.pdbx_seq_one_letter_code
_entity_poly.pdbx_strand_id
1 'polypeptide(L)'
;MHTTGCHTILSDTKTAVINYSHDSVHPTTTRVLTALTQHGRMTNNVTIKWFPAHTGDLNEPDGPNRNEEADREAHALTRRGLPSLPLESEPATDPDSEDVNYAITQYGEVLQWYRTSRIKYPPPHRDLTRNEATTLGQLQARAIWTPVLAKHICPEIYHTDKCQRCGRARATQNHILWECLPPPPNTQNGQIPEEIDKKITSEEYGTQRDTVRHVLELLDLQKPGTTDRSQDVS
;
A
#
# COMPACT_ATOMS: atom_id res chain seq x y z
N MET A 1 24.49 -17.35 51.84
CA MET A 1 24.42 -16.20 50.91
C MET A 1 23.55 -16.63 49.74
N HIS A 2 22.28 -16.22 49.72
CA HIS A 2 21.37 -16.55 48.62
C HIS A 2 21.62 -15.58 47.47
N THR A 3 22.13 -16.07 46.34
CA THR A 3 22.10 -15.33 45.08
C THR A 3 20.65 -15.19 44.68
N THR A 4 20.13 -13.96 44.70
CA THR A 4 18.78 -13.63 44.19
C THR A 4 18.80 -13.83 42.67
N GLY A 5 18.52 -15.06 42.24
CA GLY A 5 18.75 -15.52 40.87
C GLY A 5 17.92 -14.73 39.86
N CYS A 6 18.62 -14.09 38.91
CA CYS A 6 17.99 -13.60 37.70
C CYS A 6 17.60 -14.80 36.82
N HIS A 7 16.33 -14.90 36.42
CA HIS A 7 15.83 -15.96 35.55
C HIS A 7 15.83 -15.48 34.10
N THR A 8 16.59 -16.14 33.23
CA THR A 8 16.63 -15.82 31.81
C THR A 8 15.62 -16.66 31.05
N ILE A 9 14.69 -16.01 30.35
CA ILE A 9 13.76 -16.65 29.41
C ILE A 9 14.30 -16.46 28.00
N LEU A 10 14.45 -17.56 27.26
CA LEU A 10 14.82 -17.53 25.86
C LEU A 10 13.55 -17.59 24.99
N SER A 11 13.48 -16.75 23.97
CA SER A 11 12.39 -16.78 22.99
C SER A 11 12.92 -16.48 21.60
N ASP A 12 12.42 -17.21 20.61
CA ASP A 12 12.70 -16.97 19.20
C ASP A 12 11.79 -15.96 18.52
N THR A 13 10.71 -15.57 19.21
CA THR A 13 9.74 -14.62 18.71
C THR A 13 10.29 -13.20 18.88
N LYS A 14 11.11 -12.77 17.92
CA LYS A 14 11.78 -11.46 17.90
C LYS A 14 10.82 -10.30 18.19
N THR A 15 9.65 -10.33 17.57
CA THR A 15 8.61 -9.31 17.72
C THR A 15 8.08 -9.25 19.15
N ALA A 16 7.84 -10.39 19.79
CA ALA A 16 7.38 -10.45 21.18
C ALA A 16 8.44 -9.91 22.16
N VAL A 17 9.72 -10.25 21.95
CA VAL A 17 10.83 -9.73 22.79
C VAL A 17 10.96 -8.21 22.64
N ILE A 18 10.91 -7.69 21.41
CA ILE A 18 10.98 -6.25 21.14
C ILE A 18 9.77 -5.54 21.76
N ASN A 19 8.56 -6.03 21.54
CA ASN A 19 7.33 -5.43 22.06
C ASN A 19 7.32 -5.41 23.60
N TYR A 20 7.78 -6.49 24.24
CA TYR A 20 7.96 -6.53 25.69
C TYR A 20 8.98 -5.50 26.17
N SER A 21 10.12 -5.34 25.47
CA SER A 21 11.14 -4.34 25.83
C SER A 21 10.67 -2.88 25.71
N HIS A 22 9.59 -2.65 24.97
CA HIS A 22 8.96 -1.33 24.79
C HIS A 22 7.67 -1.16 25.61
N ASP A 23 7.39 -2.05 26.57
CA ASP A 23 6.13 -2.09 27.35
C ASP A 23 4.85 -2.13 26.48
N SER A 24 4.98 -2.58 25.23
CA SER A 24 3.92 -2.60 24.22
C SER A 24 3.36 -4.01 24.06
N VAL A 25 2.80 -4.57 25.14
CA VAL A 25 2.21 -5.91 25.17
C VAL A 25 0.69 -5.89 24.98
N HIS A 26 0.14 -6.94 24.37
CA HIS A 26 -1.30 -7.08 24.14
C HIS A 26 -2.09 -7.06 25.47
N PRO A 27 -3.31 -6.48 25.54
CA PRO A 27 -4.12 -6.43 26.76
C PRO A 27 -4.33 -7.79 27.43
N THR A 28 -4.50 -8.86 26.65
CA THR A 28 -4.59 -10.24 27.17
C THR A 28 -3.32 -10.65 27.90
N THR A 29 -2.15 -10.36 27.33
CA THR A 29 -0.85 -10.62 27.95
C THR A 29 -0.68 -9.81 29.23
N THR A 30 -1.05 -8.53 29.21
CA THR A 30 -1.04 -7.65 30.40
C THR A 30 -1.90 -8.21 31.52
N ARG A 31 -3.11 -8.70 31.21
CA ARG A 31 -4.01 -9.34 32.19
C ARG A 31 -3.36 -10.57 32.82
N VAL A 32 -2.75 -11.44 32.01
CA VAL A 32 -2.05 -12.65 32.50
C VAL A 32 -0.86 -12.27 33.40
N LEU A 33 -0.01 -11.34 32.97
CA LEU A 33 1.14 -10.88 33.76
C LEU A 33 0.72 -10.25 35.09
N THR A 34 -0.35 -9.45 35.07
CA THR A 34 -0.92 -8.84 36.28
C THR A 34 -1.44 -9.90 37.24
N ALA A 35 -2.18 -10.90 36.76
CA ALA A 35 -2.67 -12.00 37.58
C ALA A 35 -1.52 -12.81 38.18
N LEU A 36 -0.47 -13.12 37.41
CA LEU A 36 0.71 -13.82 37.90
C LEU A 36 1.46 -13.03 38.97
N THR A 37 1.54 -11.71 38.83
CA THR A 37 2.11 -10.80 39.83
C THR A 37 1.29 -10.81 41.12
N GLN A 38 -0.05 -10.70 41.02
CA GLN A 38 -0.96 -10.72 42.17
C GLN A 38 -0.90 -12.03 42.96
N HIS A 39 -0.70 -13.16 42.27
CA HIS A 39 -0.56 -14.47 42.91
C HIS A 39 0.86 -14.77 43.41
N GLY A 40 1.79 -13.81 43.35
CA GLY A 40 3.18 -13.98 43.79
C GLY A 40 3.96 -15.02 42.97
N ARG A 41 3.50 -15.31 41.74
CA ARG A 41 4.10 -16.30 40.83
C ARG A 41 5.12 -15.68 39.87
N MET A 42 5.21 -14.35 39.80
CA MET A 42 6.25 -13.66 39.06
C MET A 42 7.50 -13.46 39.94
N THR A 43 8.66 -13.78 39.38
CA THR A 43 9.96 -13.45 39.97
C THR A 43 10.34 -12.03 39.54
N ASN A 44 10.87 -11.23 40.48
CA ASN A 44 11.18 -9.81 40.21
C ASN A 44 12.42 -9.59 39.32
N ASN A 45 13.17 -10.64 39.01
CA ASN A 45 14.38 -10.59 38.20
C ASN A 45 14.24 -11.54 37.00
N VAL A 46 13.45 -11.17 35.99
CA VAL A 46 13.34 -11.92 34.73
C VAL A 46 14.00 -11.13 33.60
N THR A 47 14.90 -11.76 32.85
CA THR A 47 15.47 -11.20 31.62
C THR A 47 15.00 -12.02 30.44
N ILE A 48 14.41 -11.40 29.42
CA ILE A 48 14.04 -12.07 28.19
C ILE A 48 15.15 -11.81 27.15
N LYS A 49 15.76 -12.88 26.63
CA LYS A 49 16.76 -12.80 25.55
C LYS A 49 16.16 -13.38 24.27
N TRP A 50 16.32 -12.65 23.17
CA TRP A 50 15.97 -13.18 21.85
C TRP A 50 17.04 -14.19 21.38
N PHE A 51 16.60 -15.30 20.82
CA PHE A 51 17.47 -16.33 20.27
C PHE A 51 16.94 -16.84 18.91
N PRO A 52 17.78 -17.01 17.88
CA PRO A 52 17.29 -17.47 16.57
C PRO A 52 16.73 -18.91 16.62
N ALA A 53 15.57 -19.13 15.99
CA ALA A 53 14.94 -20.45 15.86
C ALA A 53 15.81 -21.45 15.08
N HIS A 54 15.64 -22.74 15.37
CA HIS A 54 16.24 -23.88 14.63
C HIS A 54 17.77 -23.85 14.50
N THR A 55 18.47 -23.31 15.49
CA THR A 55 19.93 -23.20 15.49
C THR A 55 20.65 -24.37 16.16
N GLY A 56 19.93 -25.40 16.61
CA GLY A 56 20.49 -26.62 17.20
C GLY A 56 21.16 -26.43 18.56
N ASP A 57 21.96 -27.43 18.98
CA ASP A 57 22.71 -27.44 20.23
C ASP A 57 23.92 -26.49 20.19
N LEU A 58 23.66 -25.20 20.35
CA LEU A 58 24.71 -24.25 20.67
C LEU A 58 25.04 -24.37 22.16
N ASN A 59 26.25 -24.83 22.47
CA ASN A 59 26.82 -24.82 23.83
C ASN A 59 27.14 -23.37 24.23
N GLU A 60 26.09 -22.62 24.59
CA GLU A 60 26.23 -21.30 25.18
C GLU A 60 26.78 -21.42 26.62
N PRO A 61 27.47 -20.37 27.13
CA PRO A 61 27.98 -20.36 28.51
C PRO A 61 26.87 -20.54 29.57
N ASP A 62 25.64 -20.18 29.22
CA ASP A 62 24.45 -20.19 30.08
C ASP A 62 23.64 -21.51 30.02
N GLY A 63 24.09 -22.51 29.23
CA GLY A 63 23.46 -23.84 29.12
C GLY A 63 22.86 -24.17 27.74
N PRO A 64 22.35 -25.40 27.54
CA PRO A 64 21.85 -25.86 26.24
C PRO A 64 20.55 -25.13 25.83
N ASN A 65 20.46 -24.74 24.55
CA ASN A 65 19.26 -24.13 23.98
C ASN A 65 18.09 -25.13 23.94
N ARG A 66 17.04 -24.85 24.72
CA ARG A 66 15.81 -25.67 24.77
C ARG A 66 14.64 -25.09 23.96
N ASN A 67 14.89 -24.09 23.11
CA ASN A 67 13.82 -23.46 22.34
C ASN A 67 13.14 -24.44 21.37
N GLU A 68 13.90 -25.35 20.73
CA GLU A 68 13.32 -26.39 19.87
C GLU A 68 12.51 -27.44 20.64
N GLU A 69 12.89 -27.71 21.90
CA GLU A 69 12.13 -28.59 22.79
C GLU A 69 10.81 -27.92 23.20
N ALA A 70 10.86 -26.65 23.58
CA ALA A 70 9.69 -25.84 23.91
C ALA A 70 8.71 -25.70 22.73
N ASP A 71 9.22 -25.45 21.52
CA ASP A 71 8.42 -25.38 20.30
C ASP A 71 7.71 -26.72 20.00
N ARG A 72 8.46 -27.83 20.11
CA ARG A 72 7.90 -29.19 19.94
C ARG A 72 6.79 -29.47 20.96
N GLU A 73 6.98 -29.10 22.23
CA GLU A 73 5.99 -29.27 23.29
C GLU A 73 4.75 -28.37 23.05
N ALA A 74 4.93 -27.11 22.68
CA ALA A 74 3.85 -26.19 22.37
C ALA A 74 3.00 -26.70 21.19
N HIS A 75 3.64 -27.20 20.13
CA HIS A 75 2.96 -27.86 19.03
C HIS A 75 2.25 -29.15 19.46
N ALA A 76 2.77 -29.90 20.43
CA ALA A 76 2.11 -31.10 20.96
C ALA A 76 0.92 -30.80 21.88
N LEU A 77 0.88 -29.62 22.52
CA LEU A 77 -0.26 -29.13 23.29
C LEU A 77 -1.37 -28.60 22.36
N THR A 78 -0.99 -27.87 21.31
CA THR A 78 -1.94 -27.34 20.31
C THR A 78 -2.64 -28.47 19.54
N ARG A 79 -1.96 -29.58 19.28
CA ARG A 79 -2.50 -30.74 18.57
C ARG A 79 -3.40 -31.66 19.43
N ARG A 80 -3.61 -31.35 20.72
CA ARG A 80 -4.36 -32.19 21.68
C ARG A 80 -5.77 -31.71 22.05
N GLY A 81 -6.30 -30.63 21.46
CA GLY A 81 -7.74 -30.33 21.44
C GLY A 81 -8.24 -30.44 19.99
N LEU A 82 -9.01 -31.44 19.57
CA LEU A 82 -10.39 -31.83 19.94
C LEU A 82 -10.71 -33.24 19.36
N PRO A 83 -11.89 -33.89 19.61
CA PRO A 83 -13.12 -33.47 20.33
C PRO A 83 -13.57 -34.47 21.45
N SER A 84 -14.37 -34.11 22.47
CA SER A 84 -15.84 -34.06 22.39
C SER A 84 -16.42 -33.57 23.73
N LEU A 85 -17.20 -32.48 23.74
CA LEU A 85 -18.42 -32.29 24.54
C LEU A 85 -19.20 -31.08 23.96
N PRO A 86 -20.55 -31.06 24.08
CA PRO A 86 -21.40 -30.10 23.36
C PRO A 86 -21.24 -28.67 23.87
N LEU A 87 -21.29 -27.77 22.91
CA LEU A 87 -21.20 -26.32 23.02
C LEU A 87 -22.31 -25.75 23.93
N GLU A 88 -21.98 -25.38 25.16
CA GLU A 88 -22.71 -24.32 25.86
C GLU A 88 -21.89 -23.03 25.76
N SER A 89 -22.21 -22.26 24.72
CA SER A 89 -22.06 -20.80 24.62
C SER A 89 -20.79 -20.16 25.20
N GLU A 90 -19.66 -20.38 24.55
CA GLU A 90 -18.62 -19.34 24.49
C GLU A 90 -18.99 -18.41 23.32
N PRO A 91 -18.98 -17.08 23.49
CA PRO A 91 -19.37 -16.16 22.42
C PRO A 91 -18.43 -16.35 21.25
N ALA A 92 -19.02 -16.64 20.08
CA ALA A 92 -18.33 -16.73 18.81
C ALA A 92 -17.54 -15.44 18.59
N THR A 93 -16.23 -15.51 18.85
CA THR A 93 -15.31 -14.48 18.39
C THR A 93 -15.02 -14.87 16.94
N ASP A 94 -15.58 -14.09 16.02
CA ASP A 94 -15.35 -14.22 14.59
C ASP A 94 -13.83 -14.36 14.34
N PRO A 95 -13.37 -15.35 13.56
CA PRO A 95 -11.97 -15.43 13.16
C PRO A 95 -11.54 -14.23 12.27
N ASP A 96 -12.51 -13.41 11.83
CA ASP A 96 -12.34 -12.16 11.10
C ASP A 96 -12.41 -10.90 12.00
N SER A 97 -12.44 -11.03 13.34
CA SER A 97 -12.17 -9.88 14.20
C SER A 97 -10.67 -9.56 14.13
N GLU A 98 -10.26 -8.90 13.05
CA GLU A 98 -8.95 -8.28 12.94
C GLU A 98 -8.78 -7.37 14.15
N ASP A 99 -7.97 -7.82 15.10
CA ASP A 99 -7.50 -7.04 16.22
C ASP A 99 -6.78 -5.81 15.63
N VAL A 100 -7.43 -4.66 15.68
CA VAL A 100 -7.07 -3.37 15.05
C VAL A 100 -5.79 -2.76 15.66
N ASN A 101 -4.95 -3.58 16.31
CA ASN A 101 -3.74 -3.16 17.01
C ASN A 101 -2.57 -4.15 16.80
N TYR A 102 -2.48 -4.77 15.62
CA TYR A 102 -1.19 -5.27 15.17
C TYR A 102 -0.24 -4.07 15.01
N ALA A 103 0.62 -3.83 16.01
CA ALA A 103 1.62 -2.79 15.94
C ALA A 103 2.50 -3.03 14.71
N ILE A 104 2.35 -2.18 13.70
CA ILE A 104 3.11 -2.19 12.45
C ILE A 104 4.57 -1.86 12.82
N THR A 105 5.36 -2.90 13.10
CA THR A 105 6.72 -2.76 13.67
C THR A 105 7.80 -3.01 12.64
N GLN A 106 7.50 -3.71 11.54
CA GLN A 106 8.49 -3.94 10.49
C GLN A 106 8.55 -2.74 9.54
N TYR A 107 9.77 -2.31 9.20
CA TYR A 107 10.00 -1.21 8.26
C TYR A 107 9.22 -1.36 6.93
N GLY A 108 9.12 -2.59 6.41
CA GLY A 108 8.37 -2.89 5.20
C GLY A 108 6.87 -2.65 5.33
N GLU A 109 6.28 -3.04 6.47
CA GLU A 109 4.85 -2.85 6.74
C GLU A 109 4.53 -1.37 6.99
N VAL A 110 5.40 -0.65 7.69
CA VAL A 110 5.29 0.82 7.88
C VAL A 110 5.32 1.51 6.52
N LEU A 111 6.27 1.14 5.66
CA LEU A 111 6.38 1.71 4.33
C LEU A 111 5.16 1.38 3.46
N GLN A 112 4.65 0.15 3.55
CA GLN A 112 3.45 -0.26 2.84
C GLN A 112 2.24 0.53 3.32
N TRP A 113 2.05 0.71 4.62
CA TRP A 113 1.00 1.53 5.20
C TRP A 113 1.07 2.98 4.72
N TYR A 114 2.26 3.60 4.73
CA TYR A 114 2.45 4.95 4.20
C TYR A 114 2.21 5.04 2.70
N ARG A 115 2.48 3.97 1.93
CA ARG A 115 2.20 3.92 0.50
C ARG A 115 0.70 3.85 0.28
N THR A 116 0.02 2.85 0.84
CA THR A 116 -1.43 2.64 0.66
C THR A 116 -2.25 3.81 1.18
N SER A 117 -1.88 4.38 2.33
CA SER A 117 -2.59 5.54 2.92
C SER A 117 -2.48 6.82 2.08
N ARG A 118 -1.47 6.93 1.21
CA ARG A 118 -1.26 8.09 0.33
C ARG A 118 -1.78 7.89 -1.09
N ILE A 119 -2.27 6.70 -1.43
CA ILE A 119 -2.85 6.41 -2.73
C ILE A 119 -4.21 7.12 -2.82
N LYS A 120 -4.27 8.17 -3.64
CA LYS A 120 -5.53 8.88 -3.95
C LYS A 120 -6.26 8.28 -5.15
N TYR A 121 -5.50 7.78 -6.12
CA TYR A 121 -6.02 7.22 -7.37
C TYR A 121 -5.62 5.75 -7.47
N PRO A 122 -6.49 4.89 -8.00
CA PRO A 122 -6.19 3.47 -8.10
C PRO A 122 -5.01 3.23 -9.05
N PRO A 123 -4.25 2.14 -8.82
CA PRO A 123 -3.20 1.74 -9.74
C PRO A 123 -3.78 1.34 -11.11
N PRO A 124 -2.96 1.36 -12.18
CA PRO A 124 -3.35 0.84 -13.48
C PRO A 124 -3.71 -0.65 -13.39
N HIS A 125 -4.79 -1.05 -14.05
CA HIS A 125 -5.17 -2.45 -14.18
C HIS A 125 -4.08 -3.23 -14.92
N ARG A 126 -3.84 -4.48 -14.50
CA ARG A 126 -2.80 -5.37 -15.04
C ARG A 126 -2.87 -5.60 -16.56
N ASP A 127 -4.07 -5.50 -17.13
CA ASP A 127 -4.33 -5.75 -18.56
C ASP A 127 -4.20 -4.48 -19.42
N LEU A 128 -3.87 -3.33 -18.82
CA LEU A 128 -3.51 -2.14 -19.59
C LEU A 128 -2.12 -2.32 -20.19
N THR A 129 -1.95 -1.85 -21.42
CA THR A 129 -0.63 -1.74 -22.02
C THR A 129 0.23 -0.75 -21.24
N ARG A 130 1.56 -0.86 -21.36
CA ARG A 130 2.49 0.06 -20.71
C ARG A 130 2.20 1.53 -21.06
N ASN A 131 1.84 1.81 -22.32
CA ASN A 131 1.51 3.16 -22.77
C ASN A 131 0.22 3.66 -22.12
N GLU A 132 -0.81 2.82 -22.06
CA GLU A 132 -2.08 3.17 -21.42
C GLU A 132 -1.89 3.41 -19.91
N ALA A 133 -1.17 2.54 -19.21
CA ALA A 133 -0.86 2.69 -17.79
C ALA A 133 -0.07 3.98 -17.50
N THR A 134 0.89 4.32 -18.37
CA THR A 134 1.65 5.58 -18.26
C THR A 134 0.74 6.79 -18.46
N THR A 135 -0.14 6.75 -19.47
CA THR A 135 -1.09 7.82 -19.77
C THR A 135 -2.09 8.00 -18.64
N LEU A 136 -2.58 6.91 -18.03
CA LEU A 136 -3.46 6.95 -16.87
C LEU A 136 -2.78 7.65 -15.68
N GLY A 137 -1.53 7.28 -15.37
CA GLY A 137 -0.77 7.92 -14.30
C GLY A 137 -0.55 9.41 -14.55
N GLN A 138 -0.22 9.79 -15.79
CA GLN A 138 -0.12 11.20 -16.18
C GLN A 138 -1.46 11.94 -16.04
N LEU A 139 -2.57 11.31 -16.43
CA LEU A 139 -3.90 11.87 -16.29
C LEU A 139 -4.26 12.11 -14.82
N GLN A 140 -4.05 11.11 -13.97
CA GLN A 140 -4.26 11.18 -12.51
C GLN A 140 -3.38 12.26 -11.85
N ALA A 141 -2.14 12.42 -12.31
CA ALA A 141 -1.20 13.44 -11.84
C ALA A 141 -1.43 14.83 -12.46
N ARG A 142 -2.42 14.99 -13.36
CA ARG A 142 -2.66 16.22 -14.13
C ARG A 142 -1.46 16.71 -14.95
N ALA A 143 -0.73 15.76 -15.52
CA ALA A 143 0.54 15.96 -16.21
C ALA A 143 0.58 15.27 -17.59
N ILE A 144 -0.56 15.18 -18.29
CA ILE A 144 -0.58 14.62 -19.65
C ILE A 144 0.19 15.49 -20.63
N TRP A 145 0.70 14.88 -21.70
CA TRP A 145 1.51 15.54 -22.72
C TRP A 145 0.69 16.51 -23.59
N THR A 146 0.48 17.72 -23.11
CA THR A 146 -0.26 18.78 -23.81
C THR A 146 0.67 19.73 -24.59
N PRO A 147 0.20 20.46 -25.62
CA PRO A 147 0.99 21.50 -26.29
C PRO A 147 1.54 22.58 -25.34
N VAL A 148 0.84 22.87 -24.24
CA VAL A 148 1.36 23.78 -23.20
C VAL A 148 2.64 23.24 -22.60
N LEU A 149 2.69 21.95 -22.25
CA LEU A 149 3.91 21.32 -21.73
C LEU A 149 4.94 21.11 -22.85
N ALA A 150 4.51 20.63 -24.01
CA ALA A 150 5.36 20.27 -25.13
C ALA A 150 6.10 21.47 -25.71
N LYS A 151 5.49 22.66 -25.75
CA LYS A 151 6.18 23.89 -26.17
C LYS A 151 7.40 24.23 -25.31
N HIS A 152 7.36 23.89 -24.02
CA HIS A 152 8.49 24.16 -23.12
C HIS A 152 9.60 23.11 -23.25
N ILE A 153 9.26 21.87 -23.61
CA ILE A 153 10.20 20.74 -23.67
C ILE A 153 10.79 20.58 -25.08
N CYS A 154 9.97 20.78 -26.11
CA CYS A 154 10.30 20.63 -27.54
C CYS A 154 9.80 21.83 -28.35
N PRO A 155 10.30 23.06 -28.09
CA PRO A 155 9.85 24.28 -28.77
C PRO A 155 10.06 24.26 -30.30
N GLU A 156 11.01 23.45 -30.78
CA GLU A 156 11.32 23.23 -32.19
C GLU A 156 10.24 22.42 -32.93
N ILE A 157 9.44 21.64 -32.20
CA ILE A 157 8.30 20.88 -32.74
C ILE A 157 6.98 21.59 -32.39
N TYR A 158 6.86 22.10 -31.17
CA TYR A 158 5.65 22.75 -30.66
C TYR A 158 5.86 24.26 -30.53
N HIS A 159 5.69 24.98 -31.63
CA HIS A 159 5.87 26.44 -31.66
C HIS A 159 4.77 27.21 -30.89
N THR A 160 3.59 26.61 -30.74
CA THR A 160 2.42 27.21 -30.12
C THR A 160 1.87 26.33 -29.00
N ASP A 161 1.35 26.97 -27.96
CA ASP A 161 0.63 26.31 -26.88
C ASP A 161 -0.89 26.37 -27.08
N LYS A 162 -1.35 26.81 -28.26
CA LYS A 162 -2.76 26.84 -28.63
C LYS A 162 -3.28 25.44 -28.94
N CYS A 163 -4.55 25.23 -28.63
CA CYS A 163 -5.22 23.98 -28.97
C CYS A 163 -5.35 23.86 -30.50
N GLN A 164 -4.90 22.73 -31.04
CA GLN A 164 -4.94 22.47 -32.49
C GLN A 164 -6.36 22.24 -33.01
N ARG A 165 -7.32 21.92 -32.13
CA ARG A 165 -8.73 21.72 -32.50
C ARG A 165 -9.50 23.02 -32.63
N CYS A 166 -9.42 23.90 -31.63
CA CYS A 166 -10.19 25.15 -31.64
C CYS A 166 -9.39 26.34 -32.16
N GLY A 167 -8.06 26.30 -32.11
CA GLY A 167 -7.15 27.38 -32.51
C GLY A 167 -7.18 28.64 -31.62
N ARG A 168 -8.00 28.68 -30.58
CA ARG A 168 -8.31 29.90 -29.80
C ARG A 168 -7.65 29.91 -28.43
N ALA A 169 -7.88 28.88 -27.63
CA ALA A 169 -7.42 28.81 -26.24
C ALA A 169 -6.11 28.03 -26.10
N ARG A 170 -5.46 28.18 -24.95
CA ARG A 170 -4.30 27.38 -24.57
C ARG A 170 -4.73 25.92 -24.40
N ALA A 171 -3.92 25.01 -24.94
CA ALA A 171 -4.16 23.58 -24.90
C ALA A 171 -3.79 23.00 -23.51
N THR A 172 -4.46 23.46 -22.45
CA THR A 172 -4.30 22.86 -21.12
C THR A 172 -4.97 21.49 -21.08
N GLN A 173 -4.63 20.67 -20.07
CA GLN A 173 -5.30 19.37 -19.89
C GLN A 173 -6.83 19.54 -19.79
N ASN A 174 -7.30 20.50 -18.98
CA ASN A 174 -8.74 20.77 -18.86
C ASN A 174 -9.35 21.20 -20.19
N HIS A 175 -8.64 22.04 -20.95
CA HIS A 175 -9.15 22.52 -22.22
C HIS A 175 -9.30 21.39 -23.25
N ILE A 176 -8.23 20.62 -23.48
CA ILE A 176 -8.21 19.54 -24.48
C ILE A 176 -9.28 18.50 -24.17
N LEU A 177 -9.41 18.15 -22.89
CA LEU A 177 -10.29 17.08 -22.48
C LEU A 177 -11.76 17.54 -22.36
N TRP A 178 -12.04 18.77 -21.91
CA TRP A 178 -13.40 19.13 -21.45
C TRP A 178 -13.91 20.49 -21.93
N GLU A 179 -13.06 21.51 -22.04
CA GLU A 179 -13.52 22.89 -22.31
C GLU A 179 -13.41 23.31 -23.79
N CYS A 180 -12.84 22.45 -24.65
CA CYS A 180 -12.65 22.76 -26.07
C CYS A 180 -14.00 22.91 -26.79
N LEU A 181 -14.09 23.90 -27.68
CA LEU A 181 -15.26 24.14 -28.55
C LEU A 181 -14.83 24.09 -30.03
N PRO A 182 -15.47 23.27 -30.88
CA PRO A 182 -16.54 22.33 -30.55
C PRO A 182 -16.09 21.25 -29.54
N PRO A 183 -17.02 20.71 -28.72
CA PRO A 183 -16.68 19.72 -27.71
C PRO A 183 -15.89 18.57 -28.33
N PRO A 184 -15.03 17.90 -27.55
CA PRO A 184 -14.45 16.64 -27.96
C PRO A 184 -15.52 15.65 -28.48
N PRO A 185 -15.17 14.80 -29.47
CA PRO A 185 -16.06 13.72 -29.87
C PRO A 185 -16.45 12.92 -28.62
N ASN A 186 -17.75 12.62 -28.46
CA ASN A 186 -18.36 11.95 -27.29
C ASN A 186 -18.53 12.79 -26.01
N THR A 187 -18.37 14.12 -26.04
CA THR A 187 -18.73 15.01 -24.91
C THR A 187 -20.02 15.77 -25.23
N GLN A 188 -21.16 15.26 -24.76
CA GLN A 188 -22.42 16.02 -24.86
C GLN A 188 -22.49 17.03 -23.71
N ASN A 189 -22.74 18.29 -24.04
CA ASN A 189 -23.08 19.40 -23.14
C ASN A 189 -22.01 19.81 -22.11
N GLY A 190 -21.10 20.72 -22.53
CA GLY A 190 -20.72 21.98 -21.85
C GLY A 190 -20.48 22.08 -20.33
N GLN A 191 -20.52 21.01 -19.55
CA GLN A 191 -20.24 20.95 -18.12
C GLN A 191 -19.22 19.83 -17.89
N ILE A 192 -18.21 20.11 -17.08
CA ILE A 192 -17.23 19.13 -16.60
C ILE A 192 -17.99 18.13 -15.72
N PRO A 193 -18.23 16.87 -16.11
CA PRO A 193 -19.07 16.00 -15.31
C PRO A 193 -18.26 15.42 -14.16
N GLU A 194 -18.87 15.33 -12.96
CA GLU A 194 -18.42 14.50 -11.84
C GLU A 194 -18.06 13.06 -12.27
N GLU A 195 -18.56 12.61 -13.42
CA GLU A 195 -18.21 11.34 -14.06
C GLU A 195 -16.72 11.19 -14.37
N ILE A 196 -15.95 12.27 -14.59
CA ILE A 196 -14.53 12.16 -14.96
C ILE A 196 -13.68 11.83 -13.74
N ASP A 197 -13.87 12.54 -12.63
CA ASP A 197 -13.19 12.21 -11.39
C ASP A 197 -13.54 10.78 -10.99
N LYS A 198 -14.82 10.36 -11.15
CA LYS A 198 -15.25 8.97 -10.98
C LYS A 198 -14.53 7.99 -11.91
N LYS A 199 -14.32 8.36 -13.19
CA LYS A 199 -13.62 7.52 -14.18
C LYS A 199 -12.13 7.35 -13.87
N ILE A 200 -11.42 8.42 -13.48
CA ILE A 200 -10.00 8.33 -13.13
C ILE A 200 -9.74 7.67 -11.76
N THR A 201 -10.79 7.58 -10.92
CA THR A 201 -10.78 6.81 -9.66
C THR A 201 -11.32 5.38 -9.83
N SER A 202 -11.68 4.94 -11.03
CA SER A 202 -12.17 3.57 -11.26
C SER A 202 -11.03 2.56 -11.29
N GLU A 203 -11.22 1.42 -10.62
CA GLU A 203 -10.33 0.25 -10.65
C GLU A 203 -10.66 -0.73 -11.78
N GLU A 204 -11.82 -0.54 -12.43
CA GLU A 204 -12.32 -1.44 -13.45
C GLU A 204 -11.54 -1.27 -14.77
N TYR A 205 -11.10 -2.40 -15.33
CA TYR A 205 -10.34 -2.43 -16.57
C TYR A 205 -11.03 -1.70 -17.74
N GLY A 206 -12.32 -2.00 -17.98
CA GLY A 206 -13.07 -1.40 -19.09
C GLY A 206 -13.11 0.13 -18.98
N THR A 207 -13.45 0.62 -17.79
CA THR A 207 -13.51 2.06 -17.50
C THR A 207 -12.14 2.74 -17.66
N GLN A 208 -11.07 2.15 -17.12
CA GLN A 208 -9.72 2.71 -17.25
C GLN A 208 -9.29 2.76 -18.73
N ARG A 209 -9.50 1.67 -19.46
CA ARG A 209 -9.10 1.56 -20.88
C ARG A 209 -9.84 2.55 -21.76
N ASP A 210 -11.16 2.67 -21.61
CA ASP A 210 -11.96 3.60 -22.40
C ASP A 210 -11.58 5.05 -22.13
N THR A 211 -11.35 5.39 -20.86
CA THR A 211 -10.90 6.73 -20.45
C THR A 211 -9.55 7.06 -21.07
N VAL A 212 -8.58 6.16 -20.97
CA VAL A 212 -7.23 6.38 -21.50
C VAL A 212 -7.23 6.45 -23.02
N ARG A 213 -7.97 5.58 -23.69
CA ARG A 213 -8.10 5.59 -25.16
C ARG A 213 -8.68 6.90 -25.66
N HIS A 214 -9.73 7.40 -25.00
CA HIS A 214 -10.30 8.71 -25.31
C HIS A 214 -9.27 9.83 -25.15
N VAL A 215 -8.50 9.84 -24.06
CA VAL A 215 -7.44 10.83 -23.84
C VAL A 215 -6.37 10.75 -24.93
N LEU A 216 -5.92 9.55 -25.30
CA LEU A 216 -4.93 9.35 -26.36
C LEU A 216 -5.41 9.89 -27.71
N GLU A 217 -6.66 9.64 -28.08
CA GLU A 217 -7.28 10.20 -29.30
C GLU A 217 -7.25 11.73 -29.29
N LEU A 218 -7.58 12.36 -28.16
CA LEU A 218 -7.55 13.82 -28.04
C LEU A 218 -6.14 14.39 -28.10
N LEU A 219 -5.16 13.70 -27.54
CA LEU A 219 -3.75 14.09 -27.62
C LEU A 219 -3.19 13.92 -29.03
N ASP A 220 -3.61 12.89 -29.78
CA ASP A 220 -3.22 12.70 -31.17
C ASP A 220 -3.65 13.89 -32.04
N LEU A 221 -4.85 14.41 -31.80
CA LEU A 221 -5.36 15.63 -32.44
C LEU A 221 -4.58 16.90 -32.08
N GLN A 222 -3.73 16.87 -31.03
CA GLN A 222 -2.89 18.00 -30.65
C GLN A 222 -1.47 17.95 -31.26
N LYS A 223 -1.12 16.88 -31.97
CA LYS A 223 0.17 16.81 -32.64
C LYS A 223 0.25 17.90 -33.71
N PRO A 224 1.40 18.60 -33.84
CA PRO A 224 1.57 19.57 -34.91
C PRO A 224 1.43 18.86 -36.26
N GLY A 225 0.61 19.43 -37.15
CA GLY A 225 0.51 18.95 -38.51
C GLY A 225 1.85 19.07 -39.22
N THR A 226 2.17 18.14 -40.11
CA THR A 226 3.35 18.19 -40.99
C THR A 226 3.29 19.30 -42.05
N THR A 227 2.42 20.29 -41.86
CA THR A 227 2.16 21.40 -42.77
C THR A 227 2.70 22.70 -42.19
N ASP A 228 4.02 22.87 -42.21
CA ASP A 228 4.61 24.18 -42.49
C ASP A 228 6.08 24.04 -42.93
N ARG A 229 6.30 23.74 -44.21
CA ARG A 229 7.63 23.80 -44.83
C ARG A 229 7.57 24.16 -46.31
N SER A 230 6.58 24.95 -46.69
CA SER A 230 6.37 25.35 -48.09
C SER A 230 5.72 26.72 -48.17
N GLN A 231 6.35 27.73 -47.57
CA GLN A 231 6.11 29.14 -47.90
C GLN A 231 7.25 29.97 -47.28
N ASP A 232 8.41 29.95 -47.93
CA ASP A 232 9.43 31.01 -47.83
C ASP A 232 10.50 30.77 -48.90
N VAL A 233 10.11 30.92 -50.17
CA VAL A 233 10.98 31.40 -51.25
C VAL A 233 10.10 32.14 -52.25
N SER A 234 10.06 33.47 -52.14
CA SER A 234 9.72 34.40 -53.22
C SER A 234 10.42 35.72 -52.95
#